data_AF-A0AA41V5H9-F1
#
_entry.id   AF-A0AA41V5H9-F1
#
_cell.length_a   1.000
_cell.length_b   1.000
_cell.length_c   1.000
_cell.angle_alpha   90.00
_cell.angle_beta   90.00
_cell.angle_gamma   90.00
#
_symmetry.space_group_name_H-M   'P 1'
#
loop_
_entity.id
_entity.type
_entity.pdbx_description
1 polymer ?
#
loop_
_entity_poly.entity_id
_entity_poly.type
_entity_poly.pdbx_seq_one_letter_code
_entity_poly.pdbx_strand_id
1 'polypeptide(L)'
;MVICFEDEETGRCLNRNPTGDRHHRLRMRIIDFGSAIDEYTIKHLYGSNGPSRFEQTHEYTAPEALLNVRWYQKPISITMKYDMWSVGVVMLELILGSPHVFQIHARTQALLDPHLEGWNEDLKELAYKLRSFMEMCILIPGTSPRRHRTGDAKYQNGWPASWKCSEEYFLNQVKSRDPLKLGFPNVWAMRLVRQLLLWDPEDRLSVDDALKHPYFQPSPQP
;
A
#
# COMPACT_ATOMS: atom_id res chain seq x y z
N MET A 1 11.98 -5.62 -9.08
CA MET A 1 12.80 -6.14 -7.95
C MET A 1 13.49 -7.41 -8.39
N VAL A 2 14.72 -7.66 -7.95
CA VAL A 2 15.40 -8.97 -8.13
C VAL A 2 15.68 -9.57 -6.76
N ILE A 3 15.28 -10.82 -6.56
CA ILE A 3 15.50 -11.61 -5.34
C ILE A 3 16.54 -12.67 -5.63
N CYS A 4 17.48 -12.86 -4.71
CA CYS A 4 18.51 -13.87 -4.78
C CYS A 4 18.75 -14.50 -3.40
N PHE A 5 18.89 -15.82 -3.36
CA PHE A 5 19.46 -16.52 -2.21
C PHE A 5 20.98 -16.54 -2.40
N GLU A 6 21.68 -15.73 -1.61
CA GLU A 6 23.13 -15.65 -1.63
C GLU A 6 23.71 -16.71 -0.68
N ASP A 7 24.61 -17.53 -1.19
CA ASP A 7 25.44 -18.43 -0.38
C ASP A 7 26.49 -17.60 0.38
N GLU A 8 26.52 -17.73 1.71
CA GLU A 8 27.32 -16.87 2.59
C GLU A 8 28.84 -17.06 2.42
N GLU A 9 29.28 -18.25 2.01
CA GLU A 9 30.71 -18.55 1.81
C GLU A 9 31.22 -17.98 0.49
N THR A 10 30.44 -18.13 -0.58
CA THR A 10 30.87 -17.77 -1.93
C THR A 10 30.43 -16.37 -2.36
N GLY A 11 29.43 -15.79 -1.67
CA GLY A 11 28.81 -14.51 -2.05
C GLY A 11 28.08 -14.57 -3.40
N ARG A 12 27.80 -15.77 -3.92
CA ARG A 12 27.15 -15.96 -5.21
C ARG A 12 25.66 -16.21 -5.04
N CYS A 13 24.88 -15.68 -5.98
CA CYS A 13 23.47 -15.98 -6.09
C CYS A 13 23.26 -17.40 -6.61
N LEU A 14 22.42 -18.16 -5.92
CA LEU A 14 22.02 -19.48 -6.37
C LEU A 14 21.16 -19.39 -7.63
N ASN A 15 21.45 -20.26 -8.59
CA ASN A 15 20.66 -20.45 -9.80
C ASN A 15 19.53 -21.50 -9.63
N ARG A 16 19.43 -22.12 -8.45
CA ARG A 16 18.46 -23.18 -8.11
C ARG A 16 17.96 -22.98 -6.69
N ASN A 17 16.83 -23.62 -6.36
CA ASN A 17 16.34 -23.64 -4.98
C ASN A 17 17.41 -24.20 -4.04
N PRO A 18 17.64 -23.58 -2.88
CA PRO A 18 18.60 -24.07 -1.91
C PRO A 18 18.20 -25.49 -1.47
N THR A 19 19.11 -26.44 -1.65
CA THR A 19 18.96 -27.83 -1.20
C THR A 19 20.08 -28.13 -0.20
N GLY A 20 19.72 -28.34 1.08
CA GLY A 20 20.64 -28.66 2.18
C GLY A 20 20.72 -27.59 3.28
N ASP A 21 21.39 -27.92 4.39
CA ASP A 21 21.54 -27.11 5.62
C ASP A 21 22.48 -25.90 5.51
N ARG A 22 22.80 -25.43 4.30
CA ARG A 22 23.67 -24.25 4.18
C ARG A 22 22.92 -22.99 4.60
N HIS A 23 23.60 -22.11 5.32
CA HIS A 23 23.09 -20.79 5.64
C HIS A 23 23.09 -19.93 4.36
N HIS A 24 21.91 -19.48 3.96
CA HIS A 24 21.73 -18.60 2.82
C HIS A 24 21.12 -17.31 3.30
N ARG A 25 21.59 -16.18 2.74
CA ARG A 25 21.01 -14.88 3.00
C ARG A 25 20.13 -14.44 1.84
N LEU A 26 18.90 -14.06 2.14
CA LEU A 26 18.03 -13.43 1.15
C LEU A 26 18.56 -12.03 0.81
N ARG A 27 18.94 -11.81 -0.44
CA ARG A 27 19.27 -10.50 -0.98
C ARG A 27 18.19 -10.03 -1.94
N MET A 28 17.77 -8.78 -1.74
CA MET A 28 16.84 -8.08 -2.60
C MET A 28 17.52 -6.86 -3.20
N ARG A 29 17.27 -6.58 -4.48
CA ARG A 29 17.71 -5.35 -5.16
C ARG A 29 16.53 -4.69 -5.86
N ILE A 30 16.39 -3.39 -5.66
CA ILE A 30 15.47 -2.56 -6.44
C ILE A 30 16.12 -2.32 -7.81
N ILE A 31 15.30 -2.38 -8.86
CA ILE A 31 15.71 -2.21 -10.25
C ILE A 31 14.66 -1.37 -10.96
N ASP A 32 14.89 -1.07 -12.23
CA ASP A 32 13.96 -0.37 -13.11
C ASP A 32 13.65 1.08 -12.65
N PHE A 33 14.70 1.91 -12.72
CA PHE A 33 14.63 3.33 -12.38
C PHE A 33 14.21 4.20 -13.58
N GLY A 34 13.61 3.61 -14.63
CA GLY A 34 13.24 4.33 -15.86
C GLY A 34 12.21 5.44 -15.64
N SER A 35 11.34 5.27 -14.63
CA SER A 35 10.33 6.26 -14.22
C SER A 35 10.71 7.03 -12.95
N ALA A 36 11.97 6.98 -12.52
CA ALA A 36 12.41 7.68 -11.32
C ALA A 36 12.34 9.21 -11.51
N ILE A 37 11.83 9.90 -10.49
CA ILE A 37 11.66 11.35 -10.51
C ILE A 37 12.69 12.04 -9.61
N ASP A 38 13.34 13.07 -10.15
CA ASP A 38 14.09 14.07 -9.41
C ASP A 38 13.91 15.45 -10.09
N GLU A 39 14.55 16.50 -9.56
CA GLU A 39 14.46 17.83 -10.15
C GLU A 39 14.94 17.87 -11.62
N TYR A 40 15.93 17.04 -11.96
CA TYR A 40 16.47 16.95 -13.31
C TYR A 40 15.50 16.23 -14.25
N THR A 41 15.00 15.05 -13.90
CA THR A 41 14.13 14.25 -14.77
C THR A 41 12.79 14.94 -15.00
N ILE A 42 12.20 15.57 -13.98
CA ILE A 42 10.98 16.38 -14.11
C ILE A 42 11.16 17.47 -15.17
N LYS A 43 12.30 18.15 -15.19
CA LYS A 43 12.55 19.27 -16.12
C LYS A 43 12.89 18.82 -17.54
N HIS A 44 13.57 17.67 -17.70
CA HIS A 44 14.18 17.30 -18.97
C HIS A 44 13.52 16.09 -19.66
N LEU A 45 12.88 15.19 -18.92
CA LEU A 45 12.37 13.92 -19.46
C LEU A 45 10.84 13.88 -19.60
N TYR A 46 10.10 14.66 -18.78
CA TYR A 46 8.64 14.60 -18.74
C TYR A 46 7.93 15.81 -19.38
N GLY A 47 8.68 16.78 -19.92
CA GLY A 47 8.13 17.99 -20.53
C GLY A 47 7.35 18.88 -19.56
N SER A 48 6.54 19.80 -20.09
CA SER A 48 5.84 20.82 -19.28
C SER A 48 4.73 20.27 -18.38
N ASN A 49 4.22 19.08 -18.68
CA ASN A 49 3.09 18.47 -17.98
C ASN A 49 3.53 17.54 -16.84
N GLY A 50 4.82 17.17 -16.80
CA GLY A 50 5.39 16.22 -15.85
C GLY A 50 4.93 14.79 -16.08
N PRO A 51 5.28 13.86 -15.17
CA PRO A 51 4.96 12.44 -15.30
C PRO A 51 3.44 12.25 -15.33
N SER A 52 2.98 11.39 -16.24
CA SER A 52 1.59 11.05 -16.41
C SER A 52 1.23 9.77 -15.67
N ARG A 53 0.00 9.27 -15.85
CA ARG A 53 -0.40 7.95 -15.35
C ARG A 53 0.26 6.81 -16.13
N PHE A 54 0.74 7.05 -17.35
CA PHE A 54 1.38 6.00 -18.17
C PHE A 54 2.74 5.57 -17.62
N GLU A 55 3.39 6.40 -16.81
CA GLU A 55 4.65 6.07 -16.16
C GLU A 55 4.46 5.42 -14.76
N GLN A 56 3.23 5.06 -14.41
CA GLN A 56 2.86 4.44 -13.12
C GLN A 56 2.18 3.08 -13.36
N THR A 57 2.37 2.16 -12.42
CA THR A 57 1.58 0.93 -12.36
C THR A 57 0.35 1.15 -11.48
N HIS A 58 -0.85 1.02 -12.05
CA HIS A 58 -2.11 1.41 -11.42
C HIS A 58 -2.37 0.72 -10.06
N GLU A 59 -1.98 -0.55 -9.92
CA GLU A 59 -2.15 -1.36 -8.72
C GLU A 59 -1.41 -0.79 -7.51
N TYR A 60 -0.23 -0.19 -7.75
CA TYR A 60 0.67 0.30 -6.71
C TYR A 60 0.60 1.83 -6.53
N THR A 61 -0.29 2.49 -7.28
CA THR A 61 -0.43 3.95 -7.29
C THR A 61 -1.06 4.44 -5.98
N ALA A 62 -0.43 5.44 -5.36
CA ALA A 62 -0.89 6.06 -4.12
C ALA A 62 -2.14 6.94 -4.35
N PRO A 63 -3.02 7.10 -3.34
CA PRO A 63 -4.30 7.81 -3.49
C PRO A 63 -4.13 9.29 -3.91
N GLU A 64 -3.09 9.96 -3.45
CA GLU A 64 -2.78 11.34 -3.83
C GLU A 64 -2.47 11.49 -5.33
N ALA A 65 -1.85 10.48 -5.96
CA ALA A 65 -1.54 10.47 -7.38
C ALA A 65 -2.75 10.07 -8.24
N LEU A 66 -3.67 9.27 -7.69
CA LEU A 66 -4.97 8.99 -8.32
C LEU A 66 -5.82 10.26 -8.40
N LEU A 67 -5.83 11.07 -7.34
CA LEU A 67 -6.71 12.24 -7.22
C LEU A 67 -6.10 13.54 -7.77
N ASN A 68 -4.78 13.65 -7.82
CA ASN A 68 -4.10 14.87 -8.26
C ASN A 68 -2.94 14.54 -9.21
N VAL A 69 -3.10 14.93 -10.47
CA VAL A 69 -2.07 14.75 -11.52
C VAL A 69 -0.77 15.50 -11.24
N ARG A 70 -0.76 16.48 -10.33
CA ARG A 70 0.41 17.26 -9.90
C ARG A 70 0.94 16.84 -8.53
N TRP A 71 0.67 15.62 -8.09
CA TRP A 71 1.17 15.08 -6.81
C TRP A 71 2.70 15.23 -6.67
N TYR A 72 3.45 15.12 -7.76
CA TYR A 72 4.91 15.22 -7.81
C TYR A 72 5.46 16.64 -7.53
N GLN A 73 4.61 17.68 -7.53
CA GLN A 73 5.01 19.05 -7.23
C GLN A 73 5.02 19.36 -5.73
N LYS A 74 4.65 18.39 -4.89
CA LYS A 74 4.70 18.51 -3.43
C LYS A 74 6.15 18.50 -2.94
N PRO A 75 6.42 18.93 -1.69
CA PRO A 75 7.74 18.82 -1.10
C PRO A 75 8.27 17.38 -1.17
N ILE A 76 9.59 17.23 -1.30
CA ILE A 76 10.25 15.92 -1.45
C ILE A 76 9.88 14.95 -0.30
N SER A 77 9.76 15.47 0.93
CA SER A 77 9.36 14.68 2.09
C SER A 77 7.97 14.05 1.98
N ILE A 78 7.10 14.62 1.15
CA ILE A 78 5.75 14.12 0.86
C ILE A 78 5.77 13.23 -0.39
N THR A 79 6.49 13.62 -1.45
CA THR A 79 6.53 12.80 -2.68
C THR A 79 7.18 11.44 -2.44
N MET A 80 8.20 11.36 -1.58
CA MET A 80 8.81 10.10 -1.16
C MET A 80 7.83 9.14 -0.44
N LYS A 81 6.70 9.64 0.06
CA LYS A 81 5.66 8.82 0.70
C LYS A 81 4.87 8.01 -0.33
N TYR A 82 4.91 8.38 -1.60
CA TYR A 82 4.37 7.58 -2.70
C TYR A 82 4.99 6.17 -2.70
N ASP A 83 6.32 6.08 -2.65
CA ASP A 83 7.01 4.79 -2.66
C ASP A 83 6.67 3.94 -1.43
N MET A 84 6.49 4.58 -0.27
CA MET A 84 6.09 3.90 0.97
C MET A 84 4.69 3.30 0.88
N TRP A 85 3.76 3.94 0.15
CA TRP A 85 2.47 3.33 -0.16
C TRP A 85 2.66 2.07 -1.01
N SER A 86 3.46 2.15 -2.08
CA SER A 86 3.72 1.02 -2.95
C SER A 86 4.37 -0.15 -2.20
N VAL A 87 5.25 0.11 -1.22
CA VAL A 87 5.78 -0.93 -0.31
C VAL A 87 4.66 -1.60 0.51
N GLY A 88 3.72 -0.83 1.04
CA GLY A 88 2.54 -1.37 1.73
C GLY A 88 1.68 -2.26 0.81
N VAL A 89 1.53 -1.88 -0.45
CA VAL A 89 0.83 -2.68 -1.48
C VAL A 89 1.58 -3.99 -1.75
N VAL A 90 2.90 -3.94 -1.93
CA VAL A 90 3.73 -5.15 -2.13
C VAL A 90 3.63 -6.09 -0.93
N MET A 91 3.62 -5.57 0.30
CA MET A 91 3.43 -6.42 1.49
C MET A 91 2.05 -7.11 1.50
N LEU A 92 0.99 -6.43 1.08
CA LEU A 92 -0.33 -7.05 0.92
C LEU A 92 -0.34 -8.06 -0.22
N GLU A 93 0.30 -7.77 -1.36
CA GLU A 93 0.42 -8.68 -2.49
C GLU A 93 1.09 -10.00 -2.08
N LEU A 94 2.15 -9.95 -1.26
CA LEU A 94 2.81 -11.15 -0.75
C LEU A 94 1.88 -12.02 0.11
N ILE A 95 0.93 -11.42 0.82
CA ILE A 95 -0.07 -12.13 1.65
C ILE A 95 -1.22 -12.65 0.77
N LEU A 96 -1.68 -11.85 -0.19
CA LEU A 96 -2.86 -12.15 -1.00
C LEU A 96 -2.53 -12.99 -2.24
N GLY A 97 -1.26 -13.08 -2.64
CA GLY A 97 -0.81 -13.78 -3.84
C GLY A 97 -1.28 -13.15 -5.15
N SER A 98 -1.63 -11.86 -5.14
CA SER A 98 -2.17 -11.14 -6.30
C SER A 98 -1.84 -9.64 -6.24
N PRO A 99 -1.48 -9.00 -7.37
CA PRO A 99 -1.23 -7.56 -7.41
C PRO A 99 -2.52 -6.73 -7.28
N HIS A 100 -3.70 -7.33 -7.49
CA HIS A 100 -4.99 -6.65 -7.44
C HIS A 100 -5.53 -6.53 -6.01
N VAL A 101 -4.71 -6.02 -5.08
CA VAL A 101 -5.03 -5.95 -3.64
C VAL A 101 -6.23 -5.05 -3.32
N PHE A 102 -6.55 -4.10 -4.22
CA PHE A 102 -7.68 -3.17 -4.10
C PHE A 102 -8.83 -3.49 -5.05
N GLN A 103 -8.90 -4.71 -5.58
CA GLN A 103 -10.10 -5.15 -6.29
C GLN A 103 -11.25 -5.30 -5.29
N ILE A 104 -12.45 -4.82 -5.65
CA ILE A 104 -13.67 -5.03 -4.86
C ILE A 104 -14.30 -6.39 -5.23
N HIS A 105 -15.07 -6.97 -4.30
CA HIS A 105 -15.80 -8.20 -4.59
C HIS A 105 -16.84 -7.99 -5.70
N ALA A 106 -17.06 -9.02 -6.52
CA ALA A 106 -18.06 -9.00 -7.59
C ALA A 106 -19.46 -8.58 -7.10
N ARG A 107 -19.83 -8.99 -5.88
CA ARG A 107 -21.07 -8.54 -5.24
C ARG A 107 -21.08 -7.03 -4.97
N THR A 108 -19.99 -6.48 -4.43
CA THR A 108 -19.88 -5.04 -4.19
C THR A 108 -19.94 -4.27 -5.51
N GLN A 109 -19.22 -4.75 -6.53
CA GLN A 109 -19.23 -4.16 -7.86
C GLN A 109 -20.65 -4.14 -8.45
N ALA A 110 -21.32 -5.29 -8.49
CA ALA A 110 -22.69 -5.40 -9.02
C ALA A 110 -23.71 -4.51 -8.30
N LEU A 111 -23.50 -4.20 -7.02
CA LEU A 111 -24.35 -3.26 -6.27
C LEU A 111 -23.99 -1.79 -6.54
N LEU A 112 -22.74 -1.51 -6.91
CA LEU A 112 -22.25 -0.16 -7.16
C LEU A 112 -22.49 0.26 -8.62
N ASP A 113 -22.40 -0.66 -9.56
CA ASP A 113 -22.53 -0.40 -11.01
C ASP A 113 -23.78 0.39 -11.41
N PRO A 114 -24.99 0.10 -10.87
CA PRO A 114 -26.19 0.89 -11.18
C PRO A 114 -26.08 2.36 -10.76
N HIS A 115 -25.29 2.66 -9.73
CA HIS A 115 -25.08 4.04 -9.27
C HIS A 115 -24.04 4.81 -10.11
N LEU A 116 -23.25 4.09 -10.91
CA LEU A 116 -22.21 4.64 -11.78
C LEU A 116 -22.64 4.67 -13.25
N GLU A 117 -23.94 4.48 -13.52
CA GLU A 117 -24.47 4.53 -14.88
C GLU A 117 -24.21 5.90 -15.52
N GLY A 118 -23.71 5.90 -16.75
CA GLY A 118 -23.34 7.12 -17.48
C GLY A 118 -21.99 7.74 -17.10
N TRP A 119 -21.29 7.21 -16.10
CA TRP A 119 -19.93 7.65 -15.77
C TRP A 119 -18.94 7.11 -16.81
N ASN A 120 -17.86 7.85 -17.06
CA ASN A 120 -16.76 7.33 -17.89
C ASN A 120 -15.96 6.25 -17.13
N GLU A 121 -15.18 5.46 -17.87
CA GLU A 121 -14.46 4.32 -17.30
C GLU A 121 -13.42 4.74 -16.24
N ASP A 122 -12.72 5.85 -16.43
CA ASP A 122 -11.74 6.36 -15.45
C ASP A 122 -12.39 6.71 -14.10
N LEU A 123 -13.60 7.30 -14.14
CA LEU A 123 -14.36 7.65 -12.94
C LEU A 123 -14.96 6.41 -12.27
N LYS A 124 -15.35 5.40 -13.04
CA LYS A 124 -15.79 4.10 -12.49
C LYS A 124 -14.64 3.40 -11.79
N GLU A 125 -13.48 3.33 -12.43
CA GLU A 125 -12.28 2.74 -11.84
C GLU A 125 -11.89 3.46 -10.54
N LEU A 126 -11.91 4.80 -10.53
CA LEU A 126 -11.69 5.57 -9.32
C LEU A 126 -12.73 5.25 -8.25
N ALA A 127 -14.02 5.17 -8.60
CA ALA A 127 -15.07 4.81 -7.65
C ALA A 127 -14.88 3.41 -7.05
N TYR A 128 -14.49 2.42 -7.86
CA TYR A 128 -14.15 1.08 -7.37
C TYR A 128 -12.96 1.09 -6.43
N LYS A 129 -11.90 1.85 -6.76
CA LYS A 129 -10.71 1.98 -5.92
C LYS A 129 -11.05 2.63 -4.58
N LEU A 130 -11.80 3.73 -4.60
CA LEU A 130 -12.27 4.43 -3.38
C LEU A 130 -13.12 3.50 -2.51
N ARG A 131 -14.02 2.73 -3.14
CA ARG A 131 -14.81 1.71 -2.43
C ARG A 131 -13.92 0.65 -1.78
N SER A 132 -12.89 0.17 -2.48
CA SER A 132 -11.93 -0.77 -1.90
C SER A 132 -11.17 -0.19 -0.72
N PHE A 133 -10.74 1.08 -0.80
CA PHE A 133 -10.09 1.76 0.32
C PHE A 133 -11.00 1.89 1.54
N MET A 134 -12.31 2.05 1.34
CA MET A 134 -13.27 2.03 2.44
C MET A 134 -13.40 0.64 3.06
N GLU A 135 -13.50 -0.43 2.25
CA GLU A 135 -13.55 -1.82 2.74
C GLU A 135 -12.27 -2.24 3.47
N MET A 136 -11.12 -1.74 3.01
CA MET A 136 -9.81 -1.97 3.61
C MET A 136 -9.48 -1.00 4.74
N CYS A 137 -10.42 -0.14 5.17
CA CYS A 137 -10.23 0.80 6.26
C CYS A 137 -9.04 1.76 6.09
N ILE A 138 -8.75 2.11 4.85
CA ILE A 138 -7.76 3.12 4.44
C ILE A 138 -8.45 4.49 4.36
N LEU A 139 -9.65 4.53 3.78
CA LEU A 139 -10.47 5.73 3.65
C LEU A 139 -11.70 5.63 4.55
N ILE A 140 -11.82 6.54 5.51
CA ILE A 140 -13.01 6.67 6.35
C ILE A 140 -13.70 8.01 6.03
N PRO A 141 -14.87 7.99 5.35
CA PRO A 141 -15.58 9.22 5.03
C PRO A 141 -16.01 9.98 6.29
N GLY A 142 -15.88 11.31 6.27
CA GLY A 142 -16.37 12.17 7.35
C GLY A 142 -15.47 12.29 8.59
N THR A 143 -14.41 11.48 8.69
CA THR A 143 -13.36 11.64 9.70
C THR A 143 -12.17 12.37 9.10
N SER A 144 -11.88 13.58 9.58
CA SER A 144 -10.61 14.24 9.29
C SER A 144 -9.48 13.54 10.07
N PRO A 145 -8.32 13.24 9.45
CA PRO A 145 -7.17 12.62 10.13
C PRO A 145 -6.74 13.37 11.40
N ARG A 146 -6.95 14.70 11.44
CA ARG A 146 -6.59 15.57 12.55
C ARG A 146 -7.35 15.34 13.86
N ARG A 147 -8.43 14.54 13.88
CA ARG A 147 -9.25 14.30 15.09
C ARG A 147 -8.87 13.08 15.92
N HIS A 148 -7.91 12.25 15.50
CA HIS A 148 -7.48 11.10 16.31
C HIS A 148 -6.65 11.44 17.57
N ARG A 149 -6.37 12.73 17.85
CA ARG A 149 -5.66 13.15 19.06
C ARG A 149 -6.55 13.45 20.28
N THR A 150 -7.87 13.47 20.14
CA THR A 150 -8.79 13.74 21.26
C THR A 150 -9.81 12.61 21.36
N GLY A 151 -9.66 11.78 22.39
CA GLY A 151 -10.52 10.64 22.67
C GLY A 151 -11.90 11.06 23.15
N ASP A 152 -12.77 11.49 22.24
CA ASP A 152 -14.19 11.67 22.49
C ASP A 152 -15.02 10.80 21.54
N ALA A 153 -15.17 9.54 21.92
CA ALA A 153 -16.11 8.60 21.33
C ALA A 153 -17.53 8.87 21.86
N LYS A 154 -18.17 9.95 21.41
CA LYS A 154 -19.63 10.10 21.54
C LYS A 154 -20.18 10.72 20.26
N TYR A 155 -21.32 10.18 19.84
CA TYR A 155 -22.15 10.49 18.67
C TYR A 155 -21.84 9.70 17.39
N GLN A 156 -22.80 8.87 16.95
CA GLN A 156 -23.65 9.18 15.78
C GLN A 156 -24.67 8.08 15.40
N ASN A 157 -25.96 8.31 15.59
CA ASN A 157 -26.93 7.54 14.80
C ASN A 157 -26.92 8.10 13.36
N GLY A 158 -26.66 7.24 12.35
CA GLY A 158 -26.99 7.50 10.94
C GLY A 158 -25.84 7.80 9.96
N TRP A 159 -24.79 6.96 9.88
CA TRP A 159 -23.77 7.04 8.82
C TRP A 159 -23.74 5.79 7.92
N PRO A 160 -23.58 5.93 6.58
CA PRO A 160 -23.53 4.80 5.65
C PRO A 160 -22.26 3.95 5.75
N ALA A 161 -21.23 4.41 6.47
CA ALA A 161 -20.06 3.61 6.82
C ALA A 161 -20.12 3.28 8.32
N SER A 162 -20.35 2.01 8.62
CA SER A 162 -20.30 1.51 10.00
C SER A 162 -18.90 1.73 10.58
N TRP A 163 -18.82 2.11 11.85
CA TRP A 163 -17.60 2.38 12.62
C TRP A 163 -16.76 1.14 12.93
N LYS A 164 -16.63 0.25 11.95
CA LYS A 164 -16.04 -1.08 12.07
C LYS A 164 -14.57 -1.13 11.71
N CYS A 165 -13.91 0.00 11.48
CA CYS A 165 -12.49 0.01 11.08
C CYS A 165 -11.51 -0.17 12.25
N SER A 166 -11.69 -1.25 13.01
CA SER A 166 -10.75 -1.71 14.03
C SER A 166 -9.58 -2.48 13.43
N GLU A 167 -8.51 -2.67 14.20
CA GLU A 167 -7.40 -3.57 13.82
C GLU A 167 -7.89 -5.00 13.55
N GLU A 168 -8.82 -5.50 14.38
CA GLU A 168 -9.43 -6.82 14.22
C GLU A 168 -10.20 -6.94 12.89
N TYR A 169 -10.98 -5.92 12.53
CA TYR A 169 -11.69 -5.92 11.26
C TYR A 169 -10.72 -5.97 10.08
N PHE A 170 -9.67 -5.13 10.11
CA PHE A 170 -8.65 -5.11 9.05
C PHE A 170 -7.93 -6.46 8.93
N LEU A 171 -7.55 -7.08 10.05
CA LEU A 171 -6.98 -8.43 10.08
C LEU A 171 -7.91 -9.45 9.41
N ASN A 172 -9.19 -9.43 9.79
CA ASN A 172 -10.19 -10.35 9.25
C ASN A 172 -10.49 -10.10 7.77
N GLN A 173 -10.48 -8.84 7.30
CA GLN A 173 -10.64 -8.51 5.88
C GLN A 173 -9.46 -9.03 5.06
N VAL A 174 -8.22 -8.84 5.51
CA VAL A 174 -7.05 -9.39 4.79
C VAL A 174 -7.07 -10.92 4.80
N LYS A 175 -7.35 -11.54 5.94
CA LYS A 175 -7.44 -12.99 6.07
C LYS A 175 -8.56 -13.60 5.22
N SER A 176 -9.69 -12.93 5.08
CA SER A 176 -10.81 -13.42 4.25
C SER A 176 -10.45 -13.39 2.76
N ARG A 177 -9.61 -12.45 2.34
CA ARG A 177 -9.12 -12.29 0.97
C ARG A 177 -7.91 -13.15 0.63
N ASP A 178 -7.10 -13.50 1.63
CA ASP A 178 -5.99 -14.43 1.48
C ASP A 178 -6.48 -15.81 1.00
N PRO A 179 -5.97 -16.36 -0.11
CA PRO A 179 -6.29 -17.70 -0.59
C PRO A 179 -6.03 -18.81 0.45
N LEU A 180 -4.98 -18.68 1.26
CA LEU A 180 -4.57 -19.65 2.27
C LEU A 180 -5.23 -19.41 3.64
N LYS A 181 -5.98 -18.32 3.80
CA LYS A 181 -6.65 -17.93 5.06
C LYS A 181 -5.70 -17.81 6.25
N LEU A 182 -4.43 -17.46 6.02
CA LEU A 182 -3.43 -17.22 7.06
C LEU A 182 -3.53 -15.77 7.55
N GLY A 183 -3.57 -14.83 6.62
CA GLY A 183 -3.53 -13.39 6.88
C GLY A 183 -2.11 -12.93 7.27
N PHE A 184 -2.04 -11.91 8.13
CA PHE A 184 -0.75 -11.39 8.57
C PHE A 184 -0.01 -12.38 9.49
N PRO A 185 1.33 -12.46 9.40
CA PRO A 185 2.11 -13.36 10.25
C PRO A 185 2.11 -12.96 11.74
N ASN A 186 1.93 -11.68 12.05
CA ASN A 186 1.79 -11.17 13.40
C ASN A 186 1.15 -9.77 13.41
N VAL A 187 0.83 -9.25 14.60
CA VAL A 187 0.21 -7.93 14.78
C VAL A 187 1.09 -6.78 14.29
N TRP A 188 2.42 -6.90 14.40
CA TRP A 188 3.35 -5.85 13.97
C TRP A 188 3.41 -5.73 12.45
N ALA A 189 3.34 -6.83 11.71
CA ALA A 189 3.24 -6.82 10.26
C ALA A 189 1.99 -6.07 9.80
N MET A 190 0.86 -6.36 10.45
CA MET A 190 -0.41 -5.68 10.19
C MET A 190 -0.32 -4.17 10.48
N ARG A 191 0.22 -3.78 11.64
CA ARG A 191 0.37 -2.37 12.01
C ARG A 191 1.30 -1.61 11.08
N LEU A 192 2.40 -2.23 10.65
CA LEU A 192 3.30 -1.66 9.66
C LEU A 192 2.55 -1.37 8.36
N VAL A 193 1.83 -2.37 7.82
CA VAL A 193 1.05 -2.19 6.59
C VAL A 193 -0.01 -1.10 6.74
N ARG A 194 -0.70 -1.01 7.88
CA ARG A 194 -1.66 0.08 8.14
C ARG A 194 -1.00 1.46 8.10
N GLN A 195 0.22 1.60 8.64
CA GLN A 195 0.96 2.87 8.64
C GLN A 195 1.55 3.23 7.26
N LEU A 196 1.87 2.23 6.43
CA LEU A 196 2.29 2.40 5.05
C LEU A 196 1.12 2.78 4.13
N LEU A 197 -0.09 2.29 4.42
CA LEU A 197 -1.30 2.51 3.62
C LEU A 197 -2.20 3.62 4.20
N LEU A 198 -1.63 4.58 4.92
CA LEU A 198 -2.37 5.76 5.35
C LEU A 198 -2.76 6.62 4.14
N TRP A 199 -4.01 7.07 4.15
CA TRP A 199 -4.61 7.88 3.09
C TRP A 199 -3.83 9.18 2.88
N ASP A 200 -3.59 9.93 3.96
CA ASP A 200 -2.83 11.17 3.91
C ASP A 200 -1.33 10.86 3.87
N PRO A 201 -0.59 11.29 2.84
CA PRO A 201 0.85 11.06 2.78
C PRO A 201 1.62 11.76 3.91
N GLU A 202 1.10 12.85 4.50
CA GLU A 202 1.77 13.52 5.63
C GLU A 202 1.83 12.61 6.88
N ASP A 203 0.79 11.81 7.10
CA ASP A 203 0.71 10.88 8.24
C ASP A 203 1.38 9.53 7.94
N ARG A 204 1.65 9.23 6.66
CA ARG A 204 2.24 7.96 6.20
C ARG A 204 3.67 7.79 6.69
N LEU A 205 4.06 6.57 7.00
CA LEU A 205 5.40 6.26 7.53
C LEU A 205 6.52 6.65 6.55
N SER A 206 7.63 7.22 7.04
CA SER A 206 8.84 7.43 6.22
C SER A 206 9.65 6.13 6.11
N VAL A 207 10.63 6.08 5.21
CA VAL A 207 11.59 4.96 5.15
C VAL A 207 12.30 4.78 6.49
N ASP A 208 12.84 5.87 7.05
CA ASP A 208 13.62 5.84 8.29
C ASP A 208 12.78 5.40 9.50
N ASP A 209 11.52 5.81 9.56
CA ASP A 209 10.60 5.41 10.61
C ASP A 209 10.12 3.97 10.42
N ALA A 210 9.92 3.53 9.17
CA ALA A 210 9.56 2.16 8.83
C ALA A 210 10.64 1.18 9.27
N LEU A 211 11.92 1.49 9.04
CA LEU A 211 13.04 0.64 9.46
C LEU A 211 13.16 0.51 10.99
N LYS A 212 12.63 1.45 11.75
CA LYS A 212 12.59 1.41 13.23
C LYS A 212 11.33 0.73 13.77
N HIS A 213 10.37 0.38 12.91
CA HIS A 213 9.10 -0.20 13.32
C HIS A 213 9.31 -1.55 14.06
N PRO A 214 8.54 -1.86 15.12
CA PRO A 214 8.68 -3.09 15.90
C PRO A 214 8.64 -4.40 15.09
N TYR A 215 8.07 -4.37 13.90
CA TYR A 215 8.07 -5.52 12.98
C TYR A 215 9.49 -5.98 12.59
N PHE A 216 10.44 -5.04 12.47
CA PHE A 216 11.83 -5.34 12.12
C PHE A 216 12.74 -5.47 13.34
N GLN A 217 12.21 -5.25 14.55
CA GLN A 217 12.99 -5.42 15.77
C GLN A 217 13.02 -6.90 16.13
N PRO A 218 14.18 -7.42 16.60
CA PRO A 218 14.24 -8.78 17.09
C PRO A 218 13.24 -8.95 18.23
N SER A 219 12.47 -10.04 18.20
CA SER A 219 11.63 -10.42 19.33
C SER A 219 12.47 -10.38 20.61
N PRO A 220 12.00 -9.78 21.72
CA PRO A 220 12.71 -9.88 22.99
C PRO A 220 12.98 -11.35 23.26
N GLN A 221 14.26 -11.71 23.48
CA GLN A 221 14.57 -13.05 23.94
C GLN A 221 13.90 -13.25 25.31
N PRO A 222 13.26 -14.41 25.55
CA PRO A 222 12.67 -14.73 26.85
C PRO A 222 13.73 -14.80 27.96
#